data_AF-A0A430V0K3-F1
#
_entry.id   AF-A0A430V0K3-F1
#
_cell.length_a   1.000
_cell.length_b   1.000
_cell.length_c   1.000
_cell.angle_alpha   90.00
_cell.angle_beta   90.00
_cell.angle_gamma   90.00
#
_symmetry.space_group_name_H-M   'P 1'
#
loop_
_entity.id
_entity.type
_entity.pdbx_description
1 polymer ?
#
loop_
_entity_poly.entity_id
_entity_poly.type
_entity_poly.pdbx_seq_one_letter_code
_entity_poly.pdbx_strand_id
1 'polypeptide(L)'
;MAIRLVLLALGPALALGLGRFAYALVLPLMQSAWGLSYVQAGILGSANTLGYLVGAFFSHRLLGRVGYRKGFFLALLLQGPILALTGMENLPLVFSLRFLQGFLGALVFVGGAALLMALGSSGRSLGIYYGGVGLGLLLAPWLLWGAAEP
;
A
#
# COMPACT_ATOMS: atom_id res chain seq x y z
N MET A 1 13.34 -13.44 -17.30
CA MET A 1 13.76 -12.60 -16.16
C MET A 1 12.95 -11.30 -16.06
N ALA A 2 12.77 -10.56 -17.16
CA ALA A 2 11.99 -9.31 -17.20
C ALA A 2 10.53 -9.42 -16.67
N ILE A 3 9.78 -10.47 -17.05
CA ILE A 3 8.40 -10.68 -16.58
C ILE A 3 8.29 -10.77 -15.05
N ARG A 4 9.26 -11.41 -14.38
CA ARG A 4 9.23 -11.55 -12.91
C ARG A 4 9.48 -10.21 -12.22
N LEU A 5 10.30 -9.36 -12.81
CA LEU A 5 10.57 -8.01 -12.30
C LEU A 5 9.34 -7.11 -12.44
N VAL A 6 8.66 -7.18 -13.59
CA VAL A 6 7.40 -6.44 -13.81
C VAL A 6 6.33 -6.89 -12.83
N LEU A 7 6.15 -8.20 -12.64
CA LEU A 7 5.19 -8.74 -11.67
C LEU A 7 5.52 -8.35 -10.22
N LEU A 8 6.81 -8.27 -9.87
CA LEU A 8 7.22 -7.79 -8.56
C LEU A 8 6.99 -6.28 -8.40
N ALA A 9 7.21 -5.48 -9.45
CA ALA A 9 6.98 -4.03 -9.44
C ALA A 9 5.48 -3.67 -9.31
N LEU A 10 4.56 -4.56 -9.70
CA LEU A 10 3.13 -4.40 -9.40
C LEU A 10 2.83 -4.43 -7.89
N GLY A 11 3.67 -5.11 -7.09
CA GLY A 11 3.53 -5.14 -5.64
C GLY A 11 3.49 -3.75 -4.99
N PRO A 12 4.56 -2.96 -5.09
CA PRO A 12 4.59 -1.60 -4.55
C PRO A 12 3.66 -0.63 -5.30
N ALA A 13 3.33 -0.88 -6.57
CA ALA A 13 2.31 -0.13 -7.30
C ALA A 13 0.93 -0.22 -6.63
N LEU A 14 0.51 -1.44 -6.29
CA LEU A 14 -0.77 -1.67 -5.61
C LEU A 14 -0.70 -1.26 -4.13
N ALA A 15 0.36 -1.66 -3.42
CA ALA A 15 0.46 -1.48 -1.98
C ALA A 15 0.66 -0.01 -1.55
N LEU A 16 1.53 0.73 -2.23
CA LEU A 16 1.80 2.13 -1.91
C LEU A 16 1.16 3.09 -2.89
N GLY A 17 1.25 2.82 -4.20
CA GLY A 17 0.65 3.67 -5.23
C GLY A 17 -0.85 3.82 -5.01
N LEU A 18 -1.60 2.71 -5.03
CA LEU A 18 -3.04 2.73 -4.75
C LEU A 18 -3.34 2.82 -3.25
N GLY A 19 -2.72 1.98 -2.42
CA GLY A 19 -3.08 1.89 -1.00
C GLY A 19 -2.76 3.13 -0.16
N ARG A 20 -1.75 3.93 -0.54
CA ARG A 20 -1.32 5.10 0.24
C ARG A 20 -1.48 6.41 -0.51
N PHE A 21 -1.02 6.50 -1.75
CA PHE A 21 -0.99 7.77 -2.47
C PHE A 21 -2.31 8.10 -3.17
N ALA A 22 -3.00 7.10 -3.74
CA ALA A 22 -4.33 7.32 -4.31
C ALA A 22 -5.38 7.75 -3.27
N TYR A 23 -5.16 7.43 -1.99
CA TYR A 23 -6.02 7.88 -0.89
C TYR A 23 -6.17 9.41 -0.86
N ALA A 24 -5.14 10.17 -1.26
CA ALA A 24 -5.22 11.63 -1.32
C ALA A 24 -6.26 12.13 -2.34
N LEU A 25 -6.53 11.35 -3.40
CA LEU A 25 -7.55 11.66 -4.40
C LEU A 25 -8.97 11.35 -3.88
N VAL A 26 -9.11 10.33 -3.05
CA VAL A 26 -10.40 9.88 -2.48
C VAL A 26 -10.79 10.68 -1.23
N LEU A 27 -9.80 11.21 -0.49
CA LEU A 27 -10.01 11.90 0.78
C LEU A 27 -10.96 13.11 0.69
N PRO A 28 -10.95 13.97 -0.35
CA PRO A 28 -11.94 15.04 -0.49
C PRO A 28 -13.37 14.52 -0.66
N LEU A 29 -13.55 13.43 -1.42
CA LEU A 29 -14.85 12.78 -1.60
C LEU A 29 -15.36 12.14 -0.30
N MET A 30 -14.48 11.50 0.46
CA MET A 30 -14.83 10.97 1.79
C MET A 30 -15.18 12.09 2.77
N GLN A 31 -14.46 13.21 2.72
CA GLN A 31 -14.78 14.39 3.55
C GLN A 31 -16.15 14.94 3.24
N SER A 32 -16.53 15.08 1.96
CA SER A 32 -17.85 15.56 1.57
C SER A 32 -18.96 14.55 1.87
N ALA A 33 -18.71 13.25 1.69
CA ALA A 33 -19.71 12.21 1.92
C ALA A 33 -20.00 11.98 3.42
N TRP A 34 -18.98 11.95 4.28
CA TRP A 34 -19.14 11.63 5.72
C TRP A 34 -19.08 12.86 6.63
N GLY A 35 -18.90 14.06 6.07
CA GLY A 35 -18.74 15.29 6.84
C GLY A 35 -17.50 15.31 7.74
N LEU A 36 -16.40 14.67 7.31
CA LEU A 36 -15.19 14.57 8.13
C LEU A 36 -14.55 15.93 8.36
N SER A 37 -14.11 16.17 9.60
CA SER A 37 -13.26 17.33 9.89
C SER A 37 -11.84 17.14 9.34
N TYR A 38 -11.12 18.24 9.13
CA TYR A 38 -9.71 18.20 8.74
C TYR A 38 -8.85 17.36 9.70
N VAL A 39 -9.18 17.39 10.99
CA VAL A 39 -8.48 16.60 12.01
C VAL A 39 -8.73 15.10 11.80
N GLN A 40 -9.98 14.70 11.57
CA GLN A 40 -10.32 13.30 11.31
C GLN A 40 -9.68 12.78 10.02
N ALA A 41 -9.73 13.58 8.94
CA ALA A 41 -9.07 13.27 7.68
C ALA A 41 -7.55 13.10 7.84
N GLY A 42 -6.92 13.98 8.61
CA GLY A 42 -5.49 13.93 8.92
C GLY A 42 -5.10 12.72 9.78
N ILE A 43 -5.93 12.33 10.73
CA ILE A 43 -5.74 11.14 11.58
C ILE A 43 -5.72 9.87 10.71
N LEU A 44 -6.62 9.74 9.74
CA LEU A 44 -6.66 8.57 8.84
C LEU A 44 -5.41 8.46 7.95
N GLY A 45 -4.87 9.58 7.47
CA GLY A 45 -3.60 9.60 6.74
C GLY A 45 -2.40 9.27 7.63
N SER A 46 -2.41 9.78 8.86
CA SER A 46 -1.37 9.54 9.87
C SER A 46 -1.34 8.08 10.31
N ALA A 47 -2.52 7.45 10.47
CA ALA A 47 -2.65 6.03 10.81
C ALA A 47 -1.89 5.13 9.82
N ASN A 48 -2.03 5.42 8.52
CA ASN A 48 -1.32 4.68 7.48
C ASN A 48 0.20 4.87 7.54
N THR A 49 0.65 6.10 7.77
CA THR A 49 2.08 6.40 7.91
C THR A 49 2.68 5.74 9.16
N LEU A 50 1.95 5.76 10.28
CA LEU A 50 2.33 5.09 11.52
C LEU A 50 2.39 3.57 11.33
N GLY A 51 1.37 2.99 10.70
CA GLY A 51 1.36 1.57 10.36
C GLY A 51 2.55 1.16 9.48
N TYR A 52 2.90 1.98 8.50
CA TYR A 52 4.07 1.76 7.65
C TYR A 52 5.38 1.78 8.46
N LEU A 53 5.54 2.74 9.37
CA LEU A 53 6.72 2.83 10.22
C LEU A 53 6.87 1.57 11.10
N VAL A 54 5.78 1.17 11.76
CA VAL A 54 5.73 -0.05 12.58
C VAL A 54 6.02 -1.29 11.72
N GLY A 55 5.39 -1.38 10.54
CA GLY A 55 5.61 -2.49 9.61
C GLY A 55 7.04 -2.58 9.12
N ALA A 56 7.70 -1.45 8.84
CA ALA A 56 9.09 -1.43 8.42
C ALA A 56 10.00 -1.97 9.53
N PHE A 57 9.78 -1.56 10.79
CA PHE A 57 10.55 -2.03 11.94
C PHE A 57 10.42 -3.53 12.17
N PHE A 58 9.21 -4.09 12.05
CA PHE A 58 8.97 -5.52 12.27
C PHE A 58 9.11 -6.40 11.02
N SER A 59 9.30 -5.79 9.84
CA SER A 59 9.29 -6.50 8.55
C SER A 59 10.26 -7.67 8.50
N HIS A 60 11.51 -7.46 8.86
CA HIS A 60 12.54 -8.51 8.83
C HIS A 60 12.18 -9.69 9.73
N ARG A 61 11.75 -9.43 10.97
CA ARG A 61 11.41 -10.48 11.94
C ARG A 61 10.19 -11.28 11.50
N LEU A 62 9.16 -10.61 10.97
CA LEU A 62 7.92 -11.27 10.54
C LEU A 62 8.12 -12.08 9.25
N LEU A 63 8.79 -11.48 8.25
CA LEU A 63 9.12 -12.15 7.00
C LEU A 63 10.13 -13.29 7.20
N GLY A 64 11.04 -13.16 8.16
CA GLY A 64 11.96 -14.24 8.54
C GLY A 64 11.24 -15.45 9.13
N ARG A 65 10.16 -15.24 9.90
CA ARG A 65 9.36 -16.33 10.50
C ARG A 65 8.39 -16.99 9.51
N VAL A 66 7.70 -16.21 8.70
CA VAL A 66 6.69 -16.70 7.73
C VAL A 66 7.34 -17.17 6.42
N GLY A 67 8.55 -16.70 6.15
CA GLY A 67 9.24 -16.84 4.87
C GLY A 67 8.96 -15.64 3.96
N TYR A 68 10.01 -14.99 3.49
CA TYR A 68 9.96 -13.75 2.71
C TYR A 68 8.98 -13.80 1.53
N ARG A 69 9.03 -14.87 0.73
CA ARG A 69 8.16 -15.02 -0.43
C ARG A 69 6.69 -15.14 -0.02
N LYS A 70 6.37 -15.99 0.96
CA LYS A 70 4.99 -16.18 1.45
C LYS A 70 4.47 -14.90 2.07
N GLY A 71 5.25 -14.27 2.95
CA GLY A 71 4.88 -13.03 3.63
C GLY A 71 4.66 -11.87 2.67
N PHE A 72 5.50 -11.72 1.64
CA PHE A 72 5.31 -10.72 0.58
C PHE A 72 3.97 -10.90 -0.14
N PHE A 73 3.68 -12.11 -0.63
CA PHE A 73 2.45 -12.36 -1.39
C PHE A 73 1.19 -12.28 -0.52
N LEU A 74 1.25 -12.73 0.74
CA LEU A 74 0.15 -12.56 1.70
C LEU A 74 -0.12 -11.08 1.96
N ALA A 75 0.92 -10.29 2.22
CA ALA A 75 0.76 -8.86 2.45
C ALA A 75 0.20 -8.14 1.22
N LEU A 76 0.66 -8.52 0.03
CA LEU A 76 0.15 -7.99 -1.23
C LEU A 76 -1.32 -8.37 -1.47
N LEU A 77 -1.70 -9.62 -1.22
CA LEU A 77 -3.07 -10.11 -1.39
C LEU A 77 -4.04 -9.37 -0.45
N LEU A 78 -3.61 -9.11 0.79
CA LEU A 78 -4.43 -8.44 1.79
C LEU A 78 -4.65 -6.94 1.52
N GLN A 79 -3.82 -6.30 0.70
CA GLN A 79 -3.97 -4.87 0.36
C GLN A 79 -5.34 -4.55 -0.27
N GLY A 80 -5.80 -5.38 -1.19
CA GLY A 80 -7.06 -5.15 -1.92
C GLY A 80 -8.29 -5.15 -1.00
N PRO A 81 -8.56 -6.23 -0.25
CA PRO A 81 -9.68 -6.29 0.67
C PRO A 81 -9.65 -5.19 1.73
N ILE A 82 -8.47 -4.89 2.29
CA ILE A 82 -8.34 -3.83 3.31
C ILE A 82 -8.67 -2.47 2.71
N LEU A 83 -8.17 -2.17 1.50
CA LEU A 83 -8.50 -0.92 0.81
C LEU A 83 -10.01 -0.82 0.55
N ALA A 84 -10.65 -1.88 0.08
CA ALA A 84 -12.09 -1.89 -0.18
C ALA A 84 -12.92 -1.60 1.09
N LEU A 85 -12.52 -2.18 2.23
CA LEU A 85 -13.19 -1.96 3.52
C LEU A 85 -13.01 -0.54 4.06
N THR A 86 -12.04 0.25 3.58
CA THR A 86 -11.88 1.65 4.02
C THR A 86 -13.03 2.56 3.59
N GLY A 87 -13.89 2.13 2.66
CA GLY A 87 -15.10 2.84 2.24
C GLY A 87 -16.28 2.70 3.21
N MET A 88 -16.14 2.01 4.35
CA MET A 88 -17.20 1.89 5.36
C MET A 88 -17.22 3.12 6.28
N GLU A 89 -18.39 3.74 6.47
CA GLU A 89 -18.58 4.92 7.33
C GLU A 89 -18.48 4.58 8.84
N ASN A 90 -17.26 4.23 9.27
CA ASN A 90 -16.92 3.88 10.65
C ASN A 90 -15.48 4.32 10.94
N LEU A 91 -15.31 5.49 11.57
CA LEU A 91 -14.00 6.10 11.79
C LEU A 91 -12.98 5.21 12.53
N PRO A 92 -13.32 4.58 13.68
CA PRO A 92 -12.41 3.67 14.36
C PRO A 92 -11.98 2.48 13.49
N LEU A 93 -12.93 1.88 12.76
CA LEU A 93 -12.63 0.77 11.86
C LEU A 93 -11.69 1.21 10.73
N VAL A 94 -12.00 2.33 10.07
CA VAL A 94 -11.18 2.87 8.98
C VAL A 94 -9.80 3.25 9.50
N PHE A 95 -9.66 3.79 10.71
CA PHE A 95 -8.36 4.03 11.33
C PHE A 95 -7.53 2.73 11.43
N SER A 96 -8.12 1.66 11.97
CA SER A 96 -7.45 0.36 12.09
C SER A 96 -7.08 -0.23 10.73
N LEU A 97 -7.97 -0.11 9.74
CA LEU A 97 -7.73 -0.56 8.36
C LEU A 97 -6.60 0.25 7.72
N ARG A 98 -6.58 1.58 7.87
CA ARG A 98 -5.52 2.46 7.35
C ARG A 98 -4.17 2.12 7.97
N PHE A 99 -4.13 1.87 9.28
CA PHE A 99 -2.93 1.39 9.98
C PHE A 99 -2.45 0.05 9.41
N LEU A 100 -3.34 -0.93 9.30
CA LEU A 100 -3.00 -2.25 8.77
C LEU A 100 -2.52 -2.18 7.32
N GLN A 101 -3.14 -1.33 6.51
CA GLN A 101 -2.75 -1.07 5.13
C GLN A 101 -1.33 -0.53 5.02
N GLY A 102 -0.95 0.38 5.93
CA GLY A 102 0.42 0.89 6.04
C GLY A 102 1.40 -0.20 6.43
N PHE A 103 1.05 -0.99 7.45
CA PHE A 103 1.86 -2.11 7.94
C PHE A 103 2.16 -3.13 6.85
N LEU A 104 1.14 -3.60 6.13
CA LEU A 104 1.30 -4.51 5.01
C LEU A 104 2.06 -3.87 3.85
N GLY A 105 1.85 -2.57 3.61
CA GLY A 105 2.60 -1.81 2.61
C GLY A 105 4.10 -1.85 2.85
N ALA A 106 4.53 -1.74 4.11
CA ALA A 106 5.93 -1.86 4.48
C ALA A 106 6.47 -3.27 4.26
N LEU A 107 5.69 -4.32 4.56
CA LEU A 107 6.08 -5.71 4.30
C LEU A 107 6.29 -5.98 2.81
N VAL A 108 5.40 -5.44 1.95
CA VAL A 108 5.55 -5.54 0.50
C VAL A 108 6.80 -4.77 0.07
N PHE A 109 6.92 -3.50 0.45
CA PHE A 109 8.02 -2.65 0.01
C PHE A 109 9.40 -3.19 0.39
N VAL A 110 9.62 -3.45 1.68
CA VAL A 110 10.90 -3.94 2.22
C VAL A 110 11.12 -5.40 1.83
N GLY A 111 10.09 -6.23 1.91
CA GLY A 111 10.18 -7.67 1.60
C GLY A 111 10.49 -7.95 0.13
N GLY A 112 9.87 -7.21 -0.80
CA GLY A 112 10.15 -7.36 -2.22
C GLY A 112 11.56 -6.88 -2.61
N ALA A 113 12.04 -5.79 -2.01
CA ALA A 113 13.42 -5.35 -2.18
C ALA A 113 14.42 -6.38 -1.65
N ALA A 114 14.17 -6.95 -0.47
CA ALA A 114 15.00 -8.01 0.10
C ALA A 114 15.02 -9.27 -0.77
N LEU A 115 13.87 -9.68 -1.32
CA LEU A 115 13.78 -10.81 -2.25
C LEU A 115 14.58 -10.55 -3.54
N LEU A 116 14.52 -9.34 -4.10
CA LEU A 116 15.30 -8.97 -5.29
C LEU A 116 16.80 -8.99 -5.01
N MET A 117 17.23 -8.46 -3.86
CA MET A 117 18.63 -8.48 -3.46
C MET A 117 19.14 -9.90 -3.24
N ALA A 118 18.34 -10.77 -2.60
CA ALA A 118 18.69 -12.18 -2.39
C ALA A 118 18.86 -12.97 -3.70
N LEU A 119 18.23 -12.52 -4.79
CA LEU A 119 18.37 -13.10 -6.13
C LEU A 119 19.59 -12.55 -6.91
N GLY A 120 20.42 -11.70 -6.30
CA GLY A 120 21.58 -11.09 -6.96
C GLY A 120 21.19 -10.03 -8.00
N SER A 121 20.02 -9.41 -7.86
CA SER A 121 19.52 -8.45 -8.85
C SER A 121 20.33 -7.15 -8.84
N SER A 122 20.48 -6.53 -10.01
CA SER A 122 21.18 -5.24 -10.17
C SER A 122 20.39 -4.08 -9.57
N GLY A 123 21.08 -2.96 -9.27
CA GLY A 123 20.45 -1.72 -8.81
C GLY A 123 19.36 -1.20 -9.76
N ARG A 124 19.49 -1.44 -11.07
CA ARG A 124 18.43 -1.13 -12.06
C ARG A 124 17.13 -1.88 -11.79
N SER A 125 17.23 -3.14 -11.35
CA SER A 125 16.06 -3.98 -11.05
C SER A 125 15.31 -3.47 -9.81
N LEU A 126 16.05 -3.01 -8.79
CA LEU A 126 15.49 -2.33 -7.62
C LEU A 126 14.85 -0.99 -8.01
N GLY A 127 15.47 -0.23 -8.91
CA GLY A 127 14.90 1.00 -9.45
C GLY A 127 13.56 0.77 -10.15
N ILE A 128 13.46 -0.27 -10.99
CA ILE A 128 12.19 -0.65 -11.64
C ILE A 128 11.14 -1.07 -10.60
N TYR A 129 11.56 -1.85 -9.59
CA TYR A 129 10.67 -2.28 -8.52
C TYR A 129 10.08 -1.09 -7.74
N TYR A 130 10.92 -0.16 -7.28
CA TYR A 130 10.45 1.03 -6.58
C TYR A 130 9.71 2.01 -7.49
N GLY A 131 10.08 2.10 -8.77
CA GLY A 131 9.36 2.86 -9.79
C GLY A 131 7.92 2.39 -9.98
N GLY A 132 7.60 1.14 -9.62
CA GLY A 132 6.23 0.64 -9.58
C GLY A 132 5.28 1.51 -8.75
N VAL A 133 5.75 2.11 -7.64
CA VAL A 133 4.94 3.04 -6.83
C VAL A 133 4.40 4.20 -7.66
N GLY A 134 5.25 4.79 -8.52
CA GLY A 134 4.88 5.89 -9.39
C GLY A 134 3.85 5.48 -10.44
N LEU A 135 4.01 4.29 -11.04
CA LEU A 135 3.02 3.74 -11.96
C LEU A 135 1.65 3.56 -11.29
N GLY A 136 1.63 3.05 -10.06
CA GLY A 136 0.38 2.92 -9.29
C GLY A 136 -0.30 4.26 -9.03
N LEU A 137 0.47 5.30 -8.71
CA LEU A 137 -0.05 6.66 -8.53
C LEU A 137 -0.57 7.27 -9.84
N LEU A 138 0.13 7.07 -10.96
CA LEU A 138 -0.30 7.56 -12.27
C LEU A 138 -1.61 6.92 -12.75
N LEU A 139 -1.81 5.63 -12.44
CA LEU A 139 -3.01 4.89 -12.83
C LEU A 139 -4.18 5.10 -11.87
N ALA A 140 -3.92 5.59 -10.65
CA ALA A 140 -4.95 5.77 -9.63
C ALA A 140 -6.16 6.62 -10.08
N PRO A 141 -6.00 7.78 -10.75
CA PRO A 141 -7.14 8.58 -11.20
C PRO A 141 -8.04 7.83 -12.19
N TRP A 142 -7.45 7.02 -13.08
CA TRP A 142 -8.20 6.24 -14.07
C TRP A 142 -9.02 5.12 -13.43
N LEU A 143 -8.47 4.49 -12.38
CA LEU A 143 -9.18 3.47 -11.61
C LEU A 143 -10.32 4.07 -10.78
N LEU A 144 -10.12 5.28 -10.26
CA LEU A 144 -11.09 6.01 -9.44
C LEU A 144 -12.10 6.80 -10.27
N TRP A 145 -11.93 6.91 -11.59
CA TRP A 145 -12.83 7.65 -12.48
C TRP A 145 -14.29 7.22 -12.34
N GLY A 146 -14.54 5.91 -12.20
CA GLY A 146 -15.90 5.38 -11.99
C GLY A 146 -16.46 5.56 -10.57
N ALA A 147 -15.66 6.02 -9.61
CA ALA A 147 -16.12 6.34 -8.26
C ALA A 147 -16.48 7.83 -8.10
N ALA A 148 -16.28 8.64 -9.14
CA ALA A 148 -16.55 10.08 -9.14
C ALA A 148 -17.96 10.45 -9.61
N GLU A 149 -18.76 9.49 -10.10
CA GLU A 149 -20.16 9.73 -10.47
C GLU A 149 -21.12 9.24 -9.36
N PRO A 150 -22.09 10.08 -8.95
CA PRO A 150 -23.08 9.74 -7.92
C PRO A 150 -24.12 8.71 -8.35
#